data_AF-A0A3C0Q424-F1
#
_entry.id   AF-A0A3C0Q424-F1
#
_cell.length_a   1.000
_cell.length_b   1.000
_cell.length_c   1.000
_cell.angle_alpha   90.00
_cell.angle_beta   90.00
_cell.angle_gamma   90.00
#
_symmetry.space_group_name_H-M   'P 1'
#
loop_
_entity.id
_entity.type
_entity.pdbx_description
1 polymer ?
#
loop_
_entity_poly.entity_id
_entity_poly.type
_entity_poly.pdbx_seq_one_letter_code
_entity_poly.pdbx_strand_id
1 'polypeptide(L)'
;NFCGGVIAPGPNLSLEALYLAAAKLPSVAVRKPKAALAKNTVDAMQSGIFWGYVGLVEKILQQLIAELGERPKIIATGGLSNLFRQDIPLIDIIDEELTLKGLLSIYQHIKNQ
;
A
#
# COMPACT_ATOMS: atom_id res chain seq x y z
N ASN A 1 9.39 17.63 12.75
CA ASN A 1 10.40 17.43 11.69
C ASN A 1 10.12 16.13 10.96
N PHE A 2 10.34 16.09 9.65
CA PHE A 2 10.23 14.87 8.83
C PHE A 2 11.53 14.07 8.94
N CYS A 3 11.43 12.78 9.27
CA CYS A 3 12.59 11.93 9.57
C CYS A 3 13.11 11.12 8.37
N GLY A 4 12.38 11.09 7.25
CA GLY A 4 12.72 10.28 6.07
C GLY A 4 11.57 9.36 5.63
N GLY A 5 11.84 8.46 4.67
CA GLY A 5 10.86 7.52 4.16
C GLY A 5 11.40 6.50 3.17
N VAL A 6 10.54 5.55 2.78
CA VAL A 6 10.82 4.47 1.82
C VAL A 6 9.86 4.59 0.64
N ILE A 7 10.34 4.34 -0.57
CA ILE A 7 9.52 4.34 -1.79
C ILE A 7 9.59 2.95 -2.44
N ALA A 8 8.42 2.39 -2.74
CA ALA A 8 8.25 1.11 -3.43
C ALA A 8 7.25 1.31 -4.59
N PRO A 9 7.27 0.45 -5.64
CA PRO A 9 6.23 0.46 -6.65
C PRO A 9 4.84 0.24 -6.03
N GLY A 10 3.79 0.66 -6.74
CA GLY A 10 2.39 0.45 -6.33
C GLY A 10 1.76 -0.80 -6.96
N PRO A 11 0.72 -1.41 -6.35
CA PRO A 11 0.15 -2.67 -6.81
C PRO A 11 -0.31 -2.69 -8.27
N ASN A 12 -0.95 -1.61 -8.72
CA ASN A 12 -1.40 -1.47 -10.12
C ASN A 12 -0.22 -1.43 -11.09
N LEU A 13 0.83 -0.66 -10.77
CA LEU A 13 2.04 -0.56 -11.59
C LEU A 13 2.75 -1.92 -11.68
N SER A 14 2.82 -2.67 -10.57
CA SER A 14 3.42 -4.00 -10.56
C SER A 14 2.65 -5.00 -11.44
N LEU A 15 1.31 -4.95 -11.47
CA LEU A 15 0.50 -5.77 -12.38
C LEU A 15 0.69 -5.37 -13.83
N GLU A 16 0.70 -4.08 -14.12
CA GLU A 16 0.96 -3.56 -15.46
C GLU A 16 2.33 -4.02 -15.98
N ALA A 17 3.36 -3.98 -15.13
CA ALA A 17 4.68 -4.49 -15.48
C ALA A 17 4.66 -5.98 -15.84
N LEU A 18 3.91 -6.82 -15.12
CA LEU A 18 3.75 -8.24 -15.46
C LEU A 18 3.05 -8.42 -16.81
N TYR A 19 1.96 -7.67 -17.03
CA TYR A 19 1.22 -7.68 -18.29
C TYR A 19 2.13 -7.33 -19.49
N LEU A 20 2.93 -6.28 -19.36
CA LEU A 20 3.85 -5.83 -20.42
C LEU A 20 5.01 -6.81 -20.65
N ALA A 21 5.46 -7.51 -19.61
CA ALA A 21 6.63 -8.40 -19.69
C ALA A 21 6.34 -9.77 -20.33
N ALA A 22 5.07 -10.19 -20.44
CA ALA A 22 4.75 -11.54 -20.89
C ALA A 22 3.46 -11.62 -21.74
N ALA A 23 3.59 -12.13 -22.96
CA ALA A 23 2.50 -12.20 -23.95
C ALA A 23 1.25 -13.00 -23.53
N LYS A 24 1.36 -13.88 -22.52
CA LYS A 24 0.25 -14.72 -22.03
C LYS A 24 -0.41 -14.20 -20.75
N LEU A 25 0.11 -13.14 -20.16
CA LEU A 25 -0.48 -12.57 -18.94
C LEU A 25 -1.56 -11.56 -19.35
N PRO A 26 -2.80 -11.70 -18.86
CA PRO A 26 -3.85 -10.74 -19.16
C PRO A 26 -3.74 -9.49 -18.27
N SER A 27 -4.32 -8.39 -18.72
CA SER A 27 -4.55 -7.22 -17.86
C SER A 27 -5.59 -7.57 -16.80
N VAL A 28 -5.26 -7.32 -15.52
CA VAL A 28 -6.12 -7.66 -14.38
C VAL A 28 -6.07 -6.54 -13.33
N ALA A 29 -7.18 -6.35 -12.61
CA ALA A 29 -7.23 -5.43 -11.48
C ALA A 29 -6.74 -6.12 -10.19
N VAL A 30 -6.17 -5.31 -9.28
CA VAL A 30 -5.80 -5.74 -7.93
C VAL A 30 -7.07 -6.09 -7.15
N ARG A 31 -7.13 -7.30 -6.62
CA ARG A 31 -8.21 -7.75 -5.73
C ARG A 31 -7.66 -8.77 -4.74
N LYS A 32 -8.35 -8.92 -3.60
CA LYS A 32 -8.05 -10.00 -2.65
C LYS A 32 -8.35 -11.36 -3.31
N PRO A 33 -7.37 -12.27 -3.38
CA PRO A 33 -7.58 -13.60 -3.94
C PRO A 33 -8.43 -14.44 -2.99
N LYS A 34 -9.17 -15.42 -3.52
CA LYS A 34 -9.92 -16.39 -2.70
C LYS A 34 -9.00 -17.39 -1.97
N ALA A 35 -7.83 -17.65 -2.53
CA ALA A 35 -6.82 -18.55 -1.98
C ALA A 35 -5.42 -18.05 -2.38
N ALA A 36 -4.44 -18.22 -1.49
CA ALA A 36 -3.05 -17.87 -1.79
C ALA A 36 -2.46 -18.78 -2.88
N LEU A 37 -2.74 -20.09 -2.82
CA LEU A 37 -2.33 -21.03 -3.86
C LEU A 37 -3.39 -21.09 -4.97
N ALA A 38 -3.17 -20.36 -6.05
CA ALA A 38 -4.08 -20.28 -7.18
C ALA A 38 -3.91 -21.44 -8.17
N LYS A 39 -4.96 -21.73 -8.94
CA LYS A 39 -5.00 -22.81 -9.95
C LYS A 39 -5.12 -22.32 -11.40
N ASN A 40 -5.15 -21.00 -11.60
CA ASN A 40 -5.15 -20.38 -12.92
C ASN A 40 -4.31 -19.09 -12.90
N THR A 41 -3.92 -18.62 -14.08
CA THR A 41 -2.99 -17.49 -14.25
C THR A 41 -3.49 -16.19 -13.64
N VAL A 42 -4.78 -15.85 -13.84
CA VAL A 42 -5.36 -14.60 -13.31
C VAL A 42 -5.31 -14.58 -11.80
N ASP A 43 -5.79 -15.65 -11.16
CA ASP A 43 -5.79 -15.76 -9.69
C ASP A 43 -4.36 -15.87 -9.15
N ALA A 44 -3.42 -16.48 -9.88
CA ALA A 44 -2.01 -16.55 -9.50
C ALA A 44 -1.35 -15.16 -9.50
N MET A 45 -1.59 -14.36 -10.54
CA MET A 45 -1.09 -12.97 -10.59
C MET A 45 -1.67 -12.14 -9.45
N GLN A 46 -2.98 -12.24 -9.23
CA GLN A 46 -3.65 -11.51 -8.15
C GLN A 46 -3.17 -11.96 -6.77
N SER A 47 -2.95 -13.26 -6.59
CA SER A 47 -2.42 -13.79 -5.34
C SER A 47 -1.01 -13.29 -5.05
N GLY A 48 -0.11 -13.40 -6.04
CA GLY A 48 1.26 -12.94 -5.90
C GLY A 48 1.34 -11.44 -5.59
N ILE A 49 0.54 -10.62 -6.26
CA ILE A 49 0.50 -9.18 -6.02
C ILE A 49 -0.12 -8.87 -4.66
N PHE A 50 -1.28 -9.43 -4.34
CA PHE A 50 -1.96 -9.11 -3.08
C PHE A 50 -1.11 -9.51 -1.87
N TRP A 51 -0.71 -10.78 -1.77
CA TRP A 51 0.07 -11.26 -0.63
C TRP A 51 1.51 -10.76 -0.64
N GLY A 52 2.08 -10.52 -1.82
CA GLY A 52 3.39 -9.88 -1.96
C GLY A 52 3.39 -8.47 -1.38
N TYR A 53 2.34 -7.68 -1.62
CA TYR A 53 2.22 -6.33 -1.05
C TYR A 53 1.93 -6.33 0.45
N VAL A 54 1.14 -7.28 0.95
CA VAL A 54 0.97 -7.49 2.40
C VAL A 54 2.34 -7.69 3.04
N GLY A 55 3.13 -8.65 2.54
CA GLY A 55 4.47 -8.92 3.07
C GLY A 55 5.46 -7.77 2.89
N LEU A 56 5.43 -7.06 1.75
CA LEU A 56 6.26 -5.89 1.50
C LEU A 56 6.00 -4.79 2.54
N VAL A 57 4.73 -4.45 2.78
CA VAL A 57 4.35 -3.40 3.73
C VAL A 57 4.70 -3.84 5.15
N GLU A 58 4.35 -5.06 5.56
CA GLU A 58 4.66 -5.56 6.89
C GLU A 58 6.17 -5.55 7.17
N LYS A 59 6.98 -6.00 6.21
CA LYS A 59 8.43 -6.05 6.40
C LYS A 59 9.04 -4.66 6.48
N ILE A 60 8.60 -3.72 5.64
CA ILE A 60 9.06 -2.33 5.70
C ILE A 60 8.69 -1.71 7.05
N LEU A 61 7.44 -1.88 7.51
CA LEU A 61 7.00 -1.35 8.80
C LEU A 61 7.82 -1.93 9.96
N GLN A 62 8.09 -3.23 9.95
CA GLN A 62 8.92 -3.87 10.98
C GLN A 62 10.34 -3.29 11.03
N GLN A 63 10.98 -3.04 9.88
CA GLN A 63 12.31 -2.43 9.85
C GLN A 63 12.27 -1.00 10.40
N LEU A 64 11.28 -0.20 9.99
CA LEU A 64 11.15 1.17 10.47
C LEU A 64 10.86 1.23 11.97
N ILE A 65 10.02 0.34 12.51
CA ILE A 65 9.76 0.27 13.95
C ILE A 65 11.04 -0.10 14.71
N ALA A 66 11.84 -1.04 14.19
CA ALA A 66 13.10 -1.41 14.80
C ALA A 66 14.13 -0.26 14.80
N GLU A 67 14.22 0.49 13.69
CA GLU A 67 15.11 1.65 13.57
C GLU A 67 14.67 2.83 14.46
N LEU A 68 13.37 3.06 14.61
CA LEU A 68 12.82 4.11 15.48
C LEU A 68 12.93 3.77 16.97
N GLY A 69 13.04 2.48 17.32
CA GLY A 69 13.08 2.01 18.71
C GLY A 69 11.72 2.04 19.43
N GLU A 70 10.67 2.55 18.79
CA GLU A 70 9.30 2.56 19.28
C GLU A 70 8.31 2.37 18.12
N ARG A 71 7.10 1.90 18.43
CA ARG A 71 6.04 1.77 17.44
C ARG A 71 5.30 3.10 17.26
N PRO A 72 5.43 3.79 16.11
CA PRO A 72 4.64 4.98 15.85
C PRO A 72 3.18 4.61 15.56
N LYS A 73 2.32 5.64 15.51
CA LYS A 73 0.99 5.49 14.93
C LYS A 73 1.10 5.31 13.42
N ILE A 74 0.51 4.25 12.89
CA ILE A 74 0.59 3.88 11.47
C ILE A 74 -0.72 4.26 10.78
N ILE A 75 -0.63 5.18 9.82
CA ILE A 75 -1.76 5.70 9.05
C ILE A 75 -1.59 5.29 7.60
N ALA A 76 -2.59 4.60 7.04
CA ALA A 76 -2.64 4.27 5.63
C ALA A 76 -3.57 5.25 4.89
N THR A 77 -3.20 5.60 3.67
CA THR A 77 -3.99 6.46 2.77
C THR A 77 -3.90 5.95 1.32
N GLY A 78 -4.60 6.61 0.40
CA GLY A 78 -4.66 6.25 -1.01
C GLY A 78 -5.70 5.18 -1.34
N GLY A 79 -6.06 5.08 -2.62
CA GLY A 79 -7.26 4.36 -3.08
C GLY A 79 -7.26 2.84 -2.87
N LEU A 80 -6.10 2.22 -2.60
CA LEU A 80 -6.00 0.79 -2.31
C LEU A 80 -5.89 0.47 -0.81
N SER A 81 -5.83 1.48 0.07
CA SER A 81 -5.64 1.27 1.51
C SER A 81 -6.70 0.35 2.13
N ASN A 82 -7.98 0.53 1.78
CA ASN A 82 -9.06 -0.32 2.27
C ASN A 82 -8.95 -1.78 1.84
N LEU A 83 -8.39 -2.03 0.65
CA LEU A 83 -8.24 -3.39 0.12
C LEU A 83 -7.28 -4.22 0.99
N PHE A 84 -6.25 -3.58 1.56
CA PHE A 84 -5.24 -4.25 2.37
C PHE A 84 -5.49 -4.17 3.88
N ARG A 85 -6.43 -3.32 4.34
CA ARG A 85 -6.67 -3.04 5.77
C ARG A 85 -6.77 -4.30 6.62
N GLN A 86 -7.56 -5.27 6.17
CA GLN A 86 -7.87 -6.47 6.94
C GLN A 86 -6.71 -7.46 7.03
N ASP A 87 -5.73 -7.34 6.13
CA ASP A 87 -4.63 -8.28 5.99
C ASP A 87 -3.29 -7.70 6.45
N ILE A 88 -3.28 -6.44 6.92
CA ILE A 88 -2.10 -5.78 7.51
C ILE A 88 -2.47 -5.26 8.90
N PRO A 89 -2.33 -6.08 9.96
CA PRO A 89 -2.76 -5.73 11.31
C PRO A 89 -1.97 -4.57 11.94
N LEU A 90 -0.83 -4.21 11.34
CA LEU A 90 -0.02 -3.08 11.80
C LEU A 90 -0.66 -1.71 11.52
N ILE A 91 -1.64 -1.61 10.60
CA ILE A 91 -2.30 -0.34 10.25
C ILE A 91 -3.31 0.02 11.34
N ASP A 92 -3.13 1.18 11.98
CA ASP A 92 -4.07 1.66 13.00
C ASP A 92 -5.30 2.31 12.35
N ILE A 93 -5.08 3.22 11.40
CA ILE A 93 -6.14 4.06 10.82
C ILE A 93 -5.98 4.15 9.31
N ILE A 94 -7.12 4.20 8.61
CA ILE A 94 -7.17 4.63 7.22
C ILE A 94 -7.71 6.05 7.18
N ASP A 95 -6.99 6.93 6.50
CA ASP A 95 -7.39 8.32 6.25
C ASP A 95 -7.23 8.64 4.76
N GLU A 96 -8.31 8.49 3.99
CA GLU A 96 -8.31 8.73 2.55
C GLU A 96 -8.10 10.21 2.18
N GLU A 97 -8.37 11.12 3.13
CA GLU A 97 -8.31 12.56 2.92
C GLU A 97 -7.03 13.17 3.50
N LEU A 98 -6.06 12.36 3.91
CA LEU A 98 -4.86 12.81 4.63
C LEU A 98 -4.15 13.97 3.91
N THR A 99 -3.99 13.86 2.59
CA THR A 99 -3.39 14.91 1.76
C THR A 99 -4.25 16.18 1.73
N LEU A 100 -5.57 16.03 1.60
CA LEU A 100 -6.50 17.17 1.54
C LEU A 100 -6.54 17.92 2.88
N LYS A 101 -6.52 17.20 4.01
CA LYS A 101 -6.41 17.77 5.35
C LYS A 101 -5.11 18.55 5.51
N GLY A 102 -3.99 18.00 5.04
CA GLY A 102 -2.71 18.70 5.02
C GLY A 102 -2.76 20.00 4.22
N LEU A 103 -3.33 19.98 3.01
CA LEU A 103 -3.52 21.17 2.18
C LEU A 103 -4.42 22.22 2.86
N LEU A 104 -5.50 21.78 3.50
CA LEU A 104 -6.40 22.67 4.26
C LEU A 104 -5.66 23.32 5.43
N SER A 105 -4.86 22.57 6.19
CA SER A 105 -4.05 23.12 7.29
C SER A 105 -3.04 24.15 6.81
N ILE A 106 -2.39 23.91 5.66
CA ILE A 106 -1.48 24.88 5.04
C ILE A 106 -2.24 26.17 4.68
N TYR A 107 -3.39 26.05 4.02
CA TYR A 107 -4.21 27.20 3.64
C TYR A 107 -4.64 28.03 4.85
N GLN A 108 -5.13 27.39 5.91
CA GLN A 108 -5.53 28.06 7.15
C GLN A 108 -4.36 28.77 7.82
N HIS A 109 -3.17 28.15 7.81
CA HIS A 109 -1.97 28.77 8.36
C HIS A 109 -1.58 30.04 7.59
N ILE A 110 -1.62 30.00 6.25
CA ILE A 110 -1.32 31.17 5.40
C ILE A 110 -2.35 32.29 5.57
N LYS A 111 -3.63 31.95 5.72
CA LYS A 111 -4.71 32.94 5.87
C LYS A 111 -4.70 33.67 7.22
N ASN A 112 -4.20 33.01 8.27
CA ASN A 112 -4.18 33.55 9.64
C ASN A 112 -2.87 34.26 10.00
N GLN A 113 -1.92 34.33 9.04
CA GLN A 113 -0.77 35.24 9.08
C GLN A 113 -1.13 36.56 8.40
#